data_AF-A0A536DQA1-F1
#
_entry.id   AF-A0A536DQA1-F1
#
_cell.length_a   1.000
_cell.length_b   1.000
_cell.length_c   1.000
_cell.angle_alpha   90.00
_cell.angle_beta   90.00
_cell.angle_gamma   90.00
#
_symmetry.space_group_name_H-M   'P 1'
#
loop_
_entity.id
_entity.type
_entity.pdbx_description
1 polymer ?
#
loop_
_entity_poly.entity_id
_entity_poly.type
_entity_poly.pdbx_seq_one_letter_code
_entity_poly.pdbx_strand_id
1 'polypeptide(L)'
;ANEPDGGDGNQIPADGLAYIAHRLAPRLAADGVKLYGPDTSNAGDALEYLPRLLDDPLVSENLAFVAFHEYYPSDDVRAVRDYVQSRRPGLPVVITEYTSFGFGDLDDRQEANAQTGFALDIAATLLSHFRQGIDAALYWDAVDYLQPGHDAITRWGVLRGPADDFARRPRYYGLLQILPYLRPGARVWRTALTVIICCTRLPCAPLRVSRRSSWSTRTLCRSTSVSS
;
A
#
# COMPACT_ATOMS: atom_id res chain seq x y z
N ALA A 1 -14.46 2.74 -9.50
CA ALA A 1 -13.93 3.08 -10.83
C ALA A 1 -12.45 3.17 -10.64
N ASN A 2 -11.62 2.51 -11.45
CA ASN A 2 -10.16 2.57 -11.26
C ASN A 2 -9.68 4.01 -11.43
N GLU A 3 -8.86 4.49 -10.49
CA GLU A 3 -8.12 5.76 -10.52
C GLU A 3 -8.88 6.96 -11.13
N PRO A 4 -10.01 7.37 -10.53
CA PRO A 4 -10.83 8.46 -11.05
C PRO A 4 -10.13 9.84 -10.99
N ASP A 5 -9.04 9.93 -10.25
CA ASP A 5 -8.12 11.06 -10.11
C ASP A 5 -7.26 11.33 -11.35
N GLY A 6 -7.32 10.45 -12.37
CA GLY A 6 -6.62 10.65 -13.64
C GLY A 6 -5.29 9.89 -13.73
N GLY A 7 -5.19 8.76 -13.02
CA GLY A 7 -4.21 7.73 -13.36
C GLY A 7 -4.59 6.98 -14.64
N ASP A 8 -4.51 5.65 -14.63
CA ASP A 8 -4.79 4.80 -15.80
C ASP A 8 -6.31 4.62 -16.06
N GLY A 9 -7.13 5.23 -15.21
CA GLY A 9 -8.59 5.17 -15.26
C GLY A 9 -9.28 6.28 -16.05
N ASN A 10 -10.61 6.22 -16.07
CA ASN A 10 -11.41 7.35 -16.55
C ASN A 10 -11.41 8.44 -15.49
N GLN A 11 -10.96 9.64 -15.85
CA GLN A 11 -11.01 10.78 -14.95
C GLN A 11 -12.46 11.16 -14.61
N ILE A 12 -12.82 11.08 -13.34
CA ILE A 12 -14.13 11.44 -12.80
C ILE A 12 -13.89 12.36 -11.61
N PRO A 13 -14.22 13.66 -11.68
CA PRO A 13 -14.07 14.57 -10.54
C PRO A 13 -14.84 14.09 -9.30
N ALA A 14 -14.40 14.48 -8.10
CA ALA A 14 -15.00 14.06 -6.83
C ALA A 14 -16.54 14.22 -6.76
N ASP A 15 -17.07 15.35 -7.23
CA ASP A 15 -18.52 15.58 -7.29
C ASP A 15 -19.23 14.65 -8.29
N GLY A 16 -18.57 14.33 -9.40
CA GLY A 16 -19.07 13.37 -10.38
C GLY A 16 -19.12 11.95 -9.82
N LEU A 17 -18.06 11.54 -9.12
CA LEU A 17 -18.01 10.20 -8.49
C LEU A 17 -19.07 10.08 -7.41
N ALA A 18 -19.23 11.11 -6.57
CA ALA A 18 -20.27 11.14 -5.54
C ALA A 18 -21.68 11.11 -6.14
N TYR A 19 -21.93 11.86 -7.22
CA TYR A 19 -23.19 11.79 -7.96
C TYR A 19 -23.48 10.37 -8.48
N ILE A 20 -22.49 9.71 -9.09
CA ILE A 20 -22.64 8.33 -9.58
C ILE A 20 -22.92 7.38 -8.41
N ALA A 21 -22.15 7.47 -7.33
CA ALA A 21 -22.31 6.66 -6.14
C ALA A 21 -23.71 6.82 -5.54
N HIS A 22 -24.19 8.06 -5.36
CA HIS A 22 -25.53 8.36 -4.85
C HIS A 22 -26.64 7.65 -5.66
N ARG A 23 -26.48 7.62 -6.99
CA ARG A 23 -27.47 7.02 -7.90
C ARG A 23 -27.40 5.49 -7.93
N LEU A 24 -26.21 4.92 -7.76
CA LEU A 24 -25.99 3.48 -7.86
C LEU A 24 -26.16 2.74 -6.53
N ALA A 25 -25.75 3.35 -5.40
CA ALA A 25 -25.66 2.64 -4.13
C ALA A 25 -26.99 1.99 -3.70
N PRO A 26 -28.15 2.69 -3.73
CA PRO A 26 -29.43 2.08 -3.35
C PRO A 26 -29.88 0.97 -4.31
N ARG A 27 -29.51 1.06 -5.59
CA ARG A 27 -29.89 0.08 -6.62
C ARG A 27 -29.13 -1.23 -6.43
N LEU A 28 -27.83 -1.13 -6.22
CA LEU A 28 -26.97 -2.30 -5.96
C LEU A 28 -27.29 -2.91 -4.60
N ALA A 29 -27.62 -2.09 -3.59
CA ALA A 29 -28.01 -2.57 -2.27
C ALA A 29 -29.28 -3.42 -2.30
N ALA A 30 -30.21 -3.15 -3.23
CA ALA A 30 -31.40 -3.98 -3.44
C ALA A 30 -31.05 -5.41 -3.89
N ASP A 31 -29.88 -5.60 -4.53
CA ASP A 31 -29.33 -6.89 -4.94
C ASP A 31 -28.34 -7.46 -3.91
N GLY A 32 -28.19 -6.83 -2.74
CA GLY A 32 -27.24 -7.23 -1.70
C GLY A 32 -25.79 -6.86 -1.98
N VAL A 33 -25.54 -5.98 -2.96
CA VAL A 33 -24.20 -5.53 -3.36
C VAL A 33 -23.92 -4.14 -2.81
N LYS A 34 -22.72 -3.96 -2.25
CA LYS A 34 -22.24 -2.67 -1.72
C LYS A 34 -21.15 -2.07 -2.60
N LEU A 35 -21.02 -0.75 -2.56
CA LEU A 35 -19.98 -0.01 -3.26
C LEU A 35 -18.65 -0.04 -2.48
N TYR A 36 -17.55 0.22 -3.17
CA TYR A 36 -16.31 0.69 -2.58
C TYR A 36 -15.78 1.89 -3.39
N GLY A 37 -14.92 2.71 -2.78
CA GLY A 37 -14.31 3.86 -3.44
C GLY A 37 -13.51 4.75 -2.47
N PRO A 38 -12.82 5.78 -2.98
CA PRO A 38 -12.86 6.26 -4.37
C PRO A 38 -12.02 5.45 -5.36
N ASP A 39 -11.09 4.61 -4.89
CA ASP A 39 -10.19 3.79 -5.72
C ASP A 39 -9.20 4.67 -6.52
N THR A 40 -8.69 5.74 -5.89
CA THR A 40 -7.70 6.69 -6.45
C THR A 40 -6.29 6.09 -6.54
N SER A 41 -5.41 6.69 -7.34
CA SER A 41 -4.02 6.23 -7.54
C SER A 41 -3.13 6.31 -6.29
N ASN A 42 -3.51 7.13 -5.30
CA ASN A 42 -2.82 7.24 -4.02
C ASN A 42 -3.77 7.70 -2.88
N ALA A 43 -3.30 7.60 -1.65
CA ALA A 43 -4.02 8.00 -0.44
C ALA A 43 -4.24 9.53 -0.35
N GLY A 44 -3.30 10.34 -0.84
CA GLY A 44 -3.43 11.80 -0.85
C GLY A 44 -4.64 12.24 -1.66
N ASP A 45 -4.76 11.73 -2.88
CA ASP A 45 -5.88 12.03 -3.76
C ASP A 45 -7.19 11.47 -3.21
N ALA A 46 -7.17 10.34 -2.50
CA ALA A 46 -8.36 9.80 -1.84
C ALA A 46 -9.01 10.82 -0.89
N LEU A 47 -8.20 11.63 -0.19
CA LEU A 47 -8.69 12.66 0.73
C LEU A 47 -9.50 13.77 0.04
N GLU A 48 -9.33 13.97 -1.27
CA GLU A 48 -10.13 14.93 -2.04
C GLU A 48 -11.55 14.41 -2.31
N TYR A 49 -11.70 13.10 -2.47
CA TYR A 49 -12.98 12.45 -2.80
C TYR A 49 -13.80 12.09 -1.57
N LEU A 50 -13.13 11.69 -0.49
CA LEU A 50 -13.78 11.15 0.70
C LEU A 50 -14.83 12.05 1.35
N PRO A 51 -14.67 13.39 1.44
CA PRO A 51 -15.72 14.24 1.98
C PRO A 51 -17.04 14.07 1.22
N ARG A 52 -17.01 14.08 -0.11
CA ARG A 52 -18.22 13.97 -0.95
C ARG A 52 -18.89 12.61 -0.83
N LEU A 53 -18.12 11.54 -0.66
CA LEU A 53 -18.65 10.18 -0.52
C LEU A 53 -19.17 9.89 0.90
N LEU A 54 -18.49 10.36 1.94
CA LEU A 54 -18.84 10.04 3.33
C LEU A 54 -19.89 10.99 3.93
N ASP A 55 -20.01 12.22 3.42
CA ASP A 55 -21.03 13.18 3.85
C ASP A 55 -22.42 12.88 3.26
N ASP A 56 -22.51 12.04 2.21
CA ASP A 56 -23.77 11.54 1.66
C ASP A 56 -24.21 10.26 2.39
N PRO A 57 -25.29 10.27 3.19
CA PRO A 57 -25.72 9.10 3.94
C PRO A 57 -26.09 7.90 3.06
N LEU A 58 -26.67 8.12 1.88
CA LEU A 58 -27.05 7.03 0.98
C LEU A 58 -25.82 6.31 0.43
N VAL A 59 -24.73 7.04 0.21
CA VAL A 59 -23.46 6.45 -0.20
C VAL A 59 -22.76 5.80 0.99
N SER A 60 -22.55 6.57 2.06
CA SER A 60 -21.79 6.19 3.26
C SER A 60 -22.33 4.95 3.97
N GLU A 61 -23.65 4.71 3.95
CA GLU A 61 -24.27 3.50 4.52
C GLU A 61 -24.14 2.26 3.62
N ASN A 62 -23.97 2.48 2.32
CA ASN A 62 -23.87 1.43 1.30
C ASN A 62 -22.43 1.19 0.82
N LEU A 63 -21.44 1.81 1.45
CA LEU A 63 -20.04 1.43 1.29
C LEU A 63 -19.74 0.13 2.06
N ALA A 64 -19.05 -0.79 1.39
CA ALA A 64 -18.44 -1.97 1.99
C ALA A 64 -17.13 -1.60 2.68
N PHE A 65 -16.34 -0.72 2.06
CA PHE A 65 -15.06 -0.21 2.53
C PHE A 65 -14.64 1.02 1.72
N VAL A 66 -13.69 1.78 2.25
CA VAL A 66 -12.96 2.81 1.52
C VAL A 66 -11.76 2.19 0.83
N ALA A 67 -11.50 2.60 -0.41
CA ALA A 67 -10.47 2.04 -1.26
C ALA A 67 -9.60 3.13 -1.90
N PHE A 68 -8.32 2.83 -2.07
CA PHE A 68 -7.35 3.61 -2.84
C PHE A 68 -6.14 2.71 -3.14
N HIS A 69 -5.32 3.11 -4.10
CA HIS A 69 -4.06 2.47 -4.41
C HIS A 69 -2.97 3.10 -3.57
N GLU A 70 -1.88 2.40 -3.31
CA GLU A 70 -0.70 3.04 -2.72
C GLU A 70 0.56 2.24 -2.99
N TYR A 71 1.44 2.82 -3.79
CA TYR A 71 2.63 2.14 -4.31
C TYR A 71 3.90 2.39 -3.50
N TYR A 72 3.84 3.28 -2.50
CA TYR A 72 4.97 3.62 -1.64
C TYR A 72 4.55 3.78 -0.17
N PRO A 73 5.49 3.72 0.77
CA PRO A 73 5.22 4.18 2.13
C PRO A 73 4.89 5.68 2.16
N SER A 74 3.64 6.02 2.49
CA SER A 74 3.17 7.41 2.69
C SER A 74 2.44 7.57 4.02
N ASP A 75 2.61 8.70 4.71
CA ASP A 75 1.84 9.03 5.92
C ASP A 75 0.36 9.37 5.60
N ASP A 76 0.04 9.68 4.34
CA ASP A 76 -1.34 9.99 3.90
C ASP A 76 -2.27 8.80 4.05
N VAL A 77 -1.72 7.59 3.95
CA VAL A 77 -2.44 6.34 4.21
C VAL A 77 -3.05 6.33 5.61
N ARG A 78 -2.31 6.79 6.63
CA ARG A 78 -2.85 6.95 7.99
C ARG A 78 -3.87 8.10 8.05
N ALA A 79 -3.62 9.20 7.33
CA ALA A 79 -4.55 10.31 7.29
C ALA A 79 -5.92 9.89 6.73
N VAL A 80 -5.94 9.10 5.65
CA VAL A 80 -7.17 8.48 5.11
C VAL A 80 -7.84 7.62 6.15
N ARG A 81 -7.09 6.70 6.77
CA ARG A 81 -7.66 5.83 7.82
C ARG A 81 -8.31 6.65 8.94
N ASP A 82 -7.60 7.60 9.50
CA ASP A 82 -8.08 8.38 10.64
C ASP A 82 -9.28 9.27 10.22
N TYR A 83 -9.27 9.80 8.99
CA TYR A 83 -10.43 10.48 8.40
C TYR A 83 -11.64 9.55 8.35
N VAL A 84 -11.53 8.38 7.72
CA VAL A 84 -12.63 7.40 7.60
C VAL A 84 -13.15 7.00 8.99
N GLN A 85 -12.26 6.63 9.92
CA GLN A 85 -12.68 6.18 11.25
C GLN A 85 -13.35 7.27 12.08
N SER A 86 -13.03 8.55 11.84
CA SER A 86 -13.68 9.66 12.54
C SER A 86 -15.09 10.00 12.02
N ARG A 87 -15.44 9.60 10.78
CA ARG A 87 -16.79 9.79 10.20
C ARG A 87 -17.63 8.52 10.25
N ARG A 88 -17.00 7.37 10.00
CA ARG A 88 -17.63 6.04 9.93
C ARG A 88 -16.80 5.03 10.71
N PRO A 89 -16.86 5.05 12.06
CA PRO A 89 -16.14 4.09 12.88
C PRO A 89 -16.47 2.65 12.47
N GLY A 90 -15.44 1.85 12.21
CA GLY A 90 -15.58 0.45 11.81
C GLY A 90 -15.79 0.22 10.31
N LEU A 91 -15.91 1.26 9.47
CA LEU A 91 -15.85 1.10 8.02
C LEU A 91 -14.41 0.70 7.63
N PRO A 92 -14.18 -0.44 6.96
CA PRO A 92 -12.83 -0.86 6.61
C PRO A 92 -12.19 0.10 5.61
N VAL A 93 -10.87 0.16 5.65
CA VAL A 93 -10.03 0.88 4.70
C VAL A 93 -9.12 -0.14 4.05
N VAL A 94 -9.10 -0.17 2.72
CA VAL A 94 -8.44 -1.21 1.93
C VAL A 94 -7.57 -0.56 0.88
N ILE A 95 -6.35 -1.06 0.72
CA ILE A 95 -5.52 -0.71 -0.42
C ILE A 95 -5.85 -1.69 -1.55
N THR A 96 -6.55 -1.22 -2.57
CA THR A 96 -7.05 -2.05 -3.68
C THR A 96 -5.99 -2.36 -4.71
N GLU A 97 -4.88 -1.63 -4.68
CA GLU A 97 -3.73 -1.90 -5.52
C GLU A 97 -2.44 -1.42 -4.84
N TYR A 98 -1.41 -2.26 -4.89
CA TYR A 98 -0.03 -1.84 -4.67
C TYR A 98 0.93 -2.69 -5.49
N THR A 99 2.08 -2.11 -5.79
CA THR A 99 3.27 -2.77 -6.33
C THR A 99 4.50 -1.97 -5.91
N SER A 100 5.60 -2.06 -6.64
CA SER A 100 6.75 -1.17 -6.51
C SER A 100 7.16 -0.65 -7.89
N PHE A 101 7.52 0.63 -7.96
CA PHE A 101 8.07 1.28 -9.15
C PHE A 101 9.59 1.47 -9.06
N GLY A 102 10.22 1.06 -7.95
CA GLY A 102 11.63 1.35 -7.67
C GLY A 102 12.64 0.60 -8.56
N PHE A 103 12.16 -0.31 -9.42
CA PHE A 103 13.01 -1.28 -10.13
C PHE A 103 12.78 -1.27 -11.65
N GLY A 104 12.33 -0.13 -12.16
CA GLY A 104 12.21 0.18 -13.58
C GLY A 104 10.85 0.77 -13.98
N ASP A 105 10.71 1.11 -15.26
CA ASP A 105 9.46 1.43 -15.95
C ASP A 105 8.50 0.21 -16.03
N LEU A 106 7.28 0.33 -15.50
CA LEU A 106 6.29 -0.75 -15.50
C LEU A 106 5.78 -1.07 -16.91
N ASP A 107 5.77 -0.07 -17.80
CA ASP A 107 4.96 -0.10 -19.03
C ASP A 107 5.80 -0.38 -20.28
N ASP A 108 7.13 -0.38 -20.16
CA ASP A 108 8.05 -0.61 -21.28
C ASP A 108 8.37 -2.10 -21.52
N ARG A 109 7.42 -3.02 -21.25
CA ARG A 109 7.57 -4.48 -21.46
C ARG A 109 8.74 -5.14 -20.73
N GLN A 110 9.38 -4.42 -19.82
CA GLN A 110 10.57 -4.89 -19.13
C GLN A 110 10.20 -5.70 -17.89
N GLU A 111 11.08 -6.63 -17.53
CA GLU A 111 11.03 -7.27 -16.21
C GLU A 111 11.73 -6.35 -15.19
N ALA A 112 11.27 -6.35 -13.94
CA ALA A 112 11.97 -5.64 -12.86
C ALA A 112 13.47 -5.97 -12.86
N ASN A 113 14.31 -4.94 -12.92
CA ASN A 113 15.75 -5.08 -13.17
C ASN A 113 16.53 -5.71 -11.98
N ALA A 114 15.93 -5.75 -10.79
CA ALA A 114 16.46 -6.42 -9.60
C ALA A 114 15.36 -7.19 -8.86
N GLN A 115 15.10 -8.42 -9.28
CA GLN A 115 13.98 -9.25 -8.79
C GLN A 115 13.90 -9.41 -7.27
N THR A 116 15.05 -9.56 -6.59
CA THR A 116 15.10 -9.67 -5.12
C THR A 116 14.82 -8.32 -4.44
N GLY A 117 15.38 -7.22 -4.98
CA GLY A 117 15.13 -5.87 -4.46
C GLY A 117 13.65 -5.53 -4.57
N PHE A 118 13.05 -5.81 -5.72
CA PHE A 118 11.63 -5.66 -5.96
C PHE A 118 10.78 -6.50 -4.98
N ALA A 119 11.14 -7.77 -4.76
CA ALA A 119 10.46 -8.63 -3.79
C ALA A 119 10.52 -8.10 -2.34
N LEU A 120 11.64 -7.48 -1.95
CA LEU A 120 11.80 -6.88 -0.63
C LEU A 120 11.01 -5.57 -0.50
N ASP A 121 10.94 -4.79 -1.58
CA ASP A 121 10.25 -3.51 -1.59
C ASP A 121 8.73 -3.67 -1.53
N ILE A 122 8.14 -4.59 -2.32
CA ILE A 122 6.71 -4.91 -2.21
C ILE A 122 6.34 -5.40 -0.80
N ALA A 123 7.24 -6.16 -0.16
CA ALA A 123 7.06 -6.63 1.22
C ALA A 123 7.14 -5.48 2.22
N ALA A 124 8.07 -4.55 2.03
CA ALA A 124 8.22 -3.37 2.88
C ALA A 124 7.01 -2.44 2.76
N THR A 125 6.52 -2.20 1.54
CA THR A 125 5.30 -1.43 1.27
C THR A 125 4.08 -2.07 1.93
N LEU A 126 3.85 -3.38 1.74
CA LEU A 126 2.77 -4.11 2.39
C LEU A 126 2.81 -3.99 3.92
N LEU A 127 4.00 -4.14 4.53
CA LEU A 127 4.16 -3.99 5.97
C LEU A 127 3.97 -2.55 6.45
N SER A 128 4.37 -1.56 5.65
CA SER A 128 4.11 -0.15 5.93
C SER A 128 2.61 0.10 6.02
N HIS A 129 1.85 -0.37 5.03
CA HIS A 129 0.40 -0.29 4.99
C HIS A 129 -0.20 -0.84 6.28
N PHE A 130 0.04 -2.10 6.63
CA PHE A 130 -0.53 -2.65 7.86
C PHE A 130 -0.08 -1.96 9.16
N ARG A 131 1.11 -1.35 9.22
CA ARG A 131 1.54 -0.53 10.37
C ARG A 131 0.71 0.73 10.53
N GLN A 132 0.19 1.26 9.42
CA GLN A 132 -0.70 2.42 9.39
C GLN A 132 -2.15 2.07 9.71
N GLY A 133 -2.50 0.78 9.68
CA GLY A 133 -3.75 0.25 10.22
C GLY A 133 -4.86 0.06 9.19
N ILE A 134 -4.50 -0.19 7.94
CA ILE A 134 -5.41 -0.64 6.86
C ILE A 134 -5.82 -2.08 7.13
N ASP A 135 -7.02 -2.42 6.67
CA ASP A 135 -7.67 -3.71 6.93
C ASP A 135 -7.27 -4.77 5.91
N ALA A 136 -6.94 -4.36 4.68
CA ALA A 136 -6.45 -5.24 3.62
C ALA A 136 -5.60 -4.46 2.60
N ALA A 137 -4.80 -5.20 1.83
CA ALA A 137 -4.02 -4.69 0.71
C ALA A 137 -3.97 -5.75 -0.40
N LEU A 138 -4.26 -5.36 -1.63
CA LEU A 138 -4.30 -6.22 -2.81
C LEU A 138 -3.12 -5.91 -3.73
N TYR A 139 -2.32 -6.93 -4.03
CA TYR A 139 -1.21 -6.79 -4.98
C TYR A 139 -1.76 -6.73 -6.39
N TRP A 140 -1.23 -5.82 -7.22
CA TRP A 140 -1.71 -5.56 -8.59
C TRP A 140 -1.77 -6.81 -9.46
N ASP A 141 -0.62 -7.30 -9.95
CA ASP A 141 -0.59 -8.38 -10.94
C ASP A 141 -0.35 -9.76 -10.30
N ALA A 142 -1.38 -10.60 -10.27
CA ALA A 142 -1.18 -12.01 -9.91
C ALA A 142 -0.30 -12.73 -10.95
N VAL A 143 -0.48 -12.38 -12.22
CA VAL A 143 0.22 -12.91 -13.39
C VAL A 143 0.66 -11.71 -14.23
N ASP A 144 1.81 -11.80 -14.90
CA ASP A 144 2.23 -10.77 -15.86
C ASP A 144 1.06 -10.34 -16.79
N TYR A 145 0.84 -9.03 -16.88
CA TYR A 145 -0.28 -8.45 -17.59
C TYR A 145 -0.01 -8.42 -19.10
N LEU A 146 -0.87 -9.08 -19.88
CA LEU A 146 -0.89 -8.95 -21.33
C LEU A 146 -2.32 -8.62 -21.78
N GLN A 147 -2.69 -7.34 -21.77
CA GLN A 147 -3.93 -6.88 -22.39
C GLN A 147 -3.67 -6.40 -23.82
N PRO A 148 -4.22 -7.08 -24.85
CA PRO A 148 -4.16 -6.57 -26.21
C PRO A 148 -4.83 -5.19 -26.30
N GLY A 149 -4.10 -4.18 -26.80
CA GLY A 149 -4.61 -2.81 -26.96
C GLY A 149 -4.27 -1.85 -25.82
N HIS A 150 -3.56 -2.32 -24.79
CA HIS A 150 -2.95 -1.48 -23.76
C HIS A 150 -1.43 -1.46 -23.97
N ASP A 151 -0.80 -0.29 -23.95
CA ASP A 151 0.65 -0.19 -24.17
C ASP A 151 1.47 -0.70 -22.96
N ALA A 152 0.86 -0.70 -21.77
CA ALA A 152 1.41 -1.33 -20.57
C ALA A 152 1.29 -2.86 -20.63
N ILE A 153 2.34 -3.52 -21.14
CA ILE A 153 2.55 -4.95 -20.91
C ILE A 153 3.48 -5.06 -19.70
N THR A 154 2.95 -5.45 -18.55
CA THR A 154 3.75 -5.52 -17.32
C THR A 154 4.30 -6.95 -17.16
N ARG A 155 5.63 -7.09 -17.03
CA ARG A 155 6.25 -8.34 -16.55
C ARG A 155 6.51 -8.31 -15.04
N TRP A 156 5.51 -7.85 -14.31
CA TRP A 156 5.60 -7.49 -12.90
C TRP A 156 4.76 -8.38 -11.99
N GLY A 157 3.97 -9.30 -12.56
CA GLY A 157 3.11 -10.18 -11.78
C GLY A 157 3.86 -11.21 -10.95
N VAL A 158 3.27 -11.75 -9.89
CA VAL A 158 3.95 -12.74 -9.03
C VAL A 158 4.24 -14.06 -9.75
N LEU A 159 3.45 -14.38 -10.75
CA LEU A 159 3.67 -15.47 -11.71
C LEU A 159 4.02 -14.90 -13.07
N ARG A 160 4.87 -15.61 -13.81
CA ARG A 160 5.08 -15.33 -15.23
C ARG A 160 3.79 -15.58 -16.02
N GLY A 161 3.57 -14.81 -17.06
CA GLY A 161 2.50 -15.01 -18.04
C GLY A 161 2.83 -14.29 -19.35
N PRO A 162 2.00 -14.44 -20.41
CA PRO A 162 0.83 -15.31 -20.51
C PRO A 162 1.16 -16.74 -20.99
N ALA A 163 2.44 -17.14 -21.02
CA ALA A 163 2.80 -18.51 -21.38
C ALA A 163 2.24 -19.53 -20.37
N ASP A 164 1.91 -20.73 -20.85
CA ASP A 164 1.22 -21.79 -20.08
C ASP A 164 1.98 -22.30 -18.84
N ASP A 165 3.23 -21.88 -18.62
CA ASP A 165 4.08 -22.39 -17.54
C ASP A 165 3.87 -21.68 -16.19
N PHE A 166 3.22 -20.50 -16.17
CA PHE A 166 2.91 -19.69 -14.99
C PHE A 166 4.00 -19.69 -13.91
N ALA A 167 5.26 -19.61 -14.32
CA ALA A 167 6.39 -19.85 -13.44
C ALA A 167 6.44 -18.84 -12.28
N ARG A 168 6.67 -19.33 -11.06
CA ARG A 168 6.78 -18.49 -9.86
C ARG A 168 8.04 -17.62 -9.91
N ARG A 169 7.88 -16.32 -9.69
CA ARG A 169 9.01 -15.38 -9.63
C ARG A 169 9.53 -15.20 -8.19
N PRO A 170 10.73 -14.65 -7.96
CA PRO A 170 11.27 -14.47 -6.60
C PRO A 170 10.31 -13.76 -5.62
N ARG A 171 9.56 -12.78 -6.10
CA ARG A 171 8.49 -12.08 -5.36
C ARG A 171 7.34 -12.97 -4.87
N TYR A 172 7.00 -14.04 -5.59
CA TYR A 172 6.04 -15.04 -5.11
C TYR A 172 6.52 -15.65 -3.78
N TYR A 173 7.79 -16.04 -3.72
CA TYR A 173 8.39 -16.61 -2.51
C TYR A 173 8.57 -15.58 -1.40
N GLY A 174 8.83 -14.31 -1.75
CA GLY A 174 8.87 -13.19 -0.81
C GLY A 174 7.53 -12.99 -0.10
N LEU A 175 6.43 -12.90 -0.86
CA LEU A 175 5.09 -12.77 -0.30
C LEU A 175 4.67 -14.00 0.52
N LEU A 176 5.11 -15.22 0.14
CA LEU A 176 4.87 -16.41 0.95
C LEU A 176 5.47 -16.35 2.36
N GLN A 177 6.46 -15.49 2.63
CA GLN A 177 6.97 -15.27 3.98
C GLN A 177 6.03 -14.44 4.85
N ILE A 178 5.03 -13.76 4.26
CA ILE A 178 4.18 -12.77 4.94
C ILE A 178 2.71 -13.21 4.94
N LEU A 179 2.18 -13.58 3.76
CA LEU A 179 0.75 -13.85 3.57
C LEU A 179 0.16 -14.90 4.52
N PRO A 180 0.85 -16.00 4.88
CA PRO A 180 0.30 -16.99 5.82
C PRO A 180 -0.06 -16.41 7.21
N TYR A 181 0.54 -15.28 7.58
CA TYR A 181 0.32 -14.56 8.84
C TYR A 181 -0.75 -13.46 8.73
N LEU A 182 -1.12 -13.06 7.51
CA LEU A 182 -2.13 -12.05 7.21
C LEU A 182 -3.49 -12.69 6.95
N ARG A 183 -4.07 -13.32 7.98
CA ARG A 183 -5.39 -13.94 7.89
C ARG A 183 -6.49 -12.96 8.31
N PRO A 184 -7.75 -13.16 7.91
CA PRO A 184 -8.87 -12.39 8.45
C PRO A 184 -8.84 -12.37 9.98
N GLY A 185 -8.92 -11.17 10.57
CA GLY A 185 -8.83 -10.96 12.02
C GLY A 185 -7.41 -10.88 12.59
N ALA A 186 -6.36 -11.07 11.77
CA ALA A 186 -4.99 -10.79 12.17
C ALA A 186 -4.84 -9.31 12.56
N ARG A 187 -3.95 -9.04 13.52
CA ARG A 187 -3.66 -7.67 13.99
C ARG A 187 -2.17 -7.47 14.02
N VAL A 188 -1.70 -6.31 13.54
CA VAL A 188 -0.32 -5.90 13.74
C VAL A 188 -0.17 -5.34 15.15
N TRP A 189 0.61 -6.03 15.98
CA TRP A 189 0.94 -5.57 17.32
C TRP A 189 2.08 -4.56 17.23
N ARG A 190 1.86 -3.34 17.72
CA ARG A 190 2.90 -2.32 17.86
C ARG A 190 3.75 -2.60 19.10
N THR A 191 4.48 -3.71 19.09
CA THR A 191 5.56 -3.91 20.06
C THR A 191 6.80 -3.24 19.50
N ALA A 192 7.36 -2.29 20.25
CA ALA A 192 8.70 -1.79 19.94
C ALA A 192 9.66 -2.99 20.01
N LEU A 193 10.09 -3.48 18.84
CA LEU A 193 11.10 -4.52 18.76
C LEU A 193 12.44 -3.84 19.12
N THR A 194 12.73 -3.73 20.41
CA THR A 194 14.06 -3.34 20.87
C THR A 194 14.99 -4.50 20.60
N VAL A 195 15.67 -4.48 19.46
CA VAL A 195 16.77 -5.40 19.19
C VAL A 195 17.93 -4.98 20.08
N ILE A 196 18.09 -5.67 21.22
CA ILE A 196 19.29 -5.55 22.04
C ILE A 196 20.38 -6.33 21.30
N ILE A 197 21.20 -5.64 20.50
CA ILE A 197 22.44 -6.22 19.99
C ILE A 197 23.41 -6.30 21.17
N CYS A 198 23.42 -7.45 21.84
CA CYS A 198 24.40 -7.73 22.87
C CYS A 198 25.74 -8.06 22.17
N CYS A 199 26.55 -7.03 21.91
CA CYS A 199 27.94 -7.23 21.49
C CYS A 199 28.70 -7.88 22.66
N THR A 200 28.93 -9.19 22.59
CA THR A 200 29.52 -10.02 23.66
C THR A 200 31.01 -9.80 23.91
N ARG A 201 31.59 -8.61 23.63
CA ARG A 201 33.03 -8.38 23.88
C ARG A 201 33.46 -7.04 24.47
N LEU A 202 32.55 -6.18 24.94
CA LEU A 202 32.93 -5.02 25.77
C LEU A 202 31.89 -4.77 26.87
N PRO A 203 32.28 -4.37 28.09
CA PRO A 203 31.33 -4.05 29.16
C PRO A 203 30.46 -2.86 28.75
N CYS A 204 29.16 -3.08 28.59
CA CYS A 204 28.17 -2.05 28.31
C CYS A 204 27.95 -1.17 29.55
N ALA A 205 28.36 0.10 29.48
CA ALA A 205 27.80 1.14 30.35
C ALA A 205 26.42 1.55 29.82
N PRO A 206 25.40 1.75 30.68
CA PRO A 206 24.07 2.17 30.24
C PRO A 206 24.11 3.61 29.74
N LEU A 207 23.92 3.80 28.43
CA LEU A 207 23.67 5.12 27.83
C LEU A 207 22.21 5.51 28.11
N ARG A 208 22.00 6.35 29.14
CA ARG A 208 20.73 7.07 29.33
C ARG A 208 20.59 8.11 28.22
N VAL A 209 19.74 7.84 27.22
CA VAL A 209 19.26 8.87 26.30
C VAL A 209 18.20 9.69 27.03
N SER A 210 18.58 10.87 27.52
CA SER A 210 17.59 11.84 28.02
C SER A 210 16.88 12.48 26.83
N ARG A 211 15.55 12.56 26.91
CA ARG A 211 14.73 13.30 25.94
C ARG A 211 15.12 14.78 25.97
N ARG A 212 15.89 15.23 24.97
CA ARG A 212 15.90 16.63 24.55
C ARG A 212 15.86 16.71 23.03
N SER A 213 14.88 17.48 22.57
CA SER A 213 14.61 17.91 21.21
C SER A 213 15.80 18.64 20.59
N SER A 214 16.35 18.11 19.51
CA SER A 214 16.80 18.84 18.30
C SER A 214 17.64 17.89 17.45
N TRP A 215 17.20 17.66 16.22
CA TRP A 215 18.01 16.98 15.22
C TRP A 215 18.99 18.00 14.63
N SER A 216 20.28 17.80 14.85
CA SER A 216 21.37 18.42 14.09
C SER A 216 22.25 17.29 13.59
N THR A 217 22.13 16.97 12.30
CA THR A 217 23.03 16.08 11.57
C THR A 217 24.44 16.67 11.51
N ARG A 218 25.40 16.07 12.23
CA ARG A 218 26.81 16.13 11.86
C ARG A 218 27.39 14.72 11.87
N THR A 219 27.59 14.19 10.68
CA THR A 219 28.45 13.06 10.37
C THR A 219 29.88 13.40 10.77
N LEU A 220 30.50 12.59 11.63
CA LEU A 220 31.94 12.59 11.84
C LEU A 220 32.46 11.16 11.66
N CYS A 221 32.73 10.79 10.41
CA CYS A 221 33.64 9.69 10.12
C CYS A 221 35.07 10.23 10.30
N ARG A 222 35.79 9.74 11.32
CA ARG A 222 37.25 9.83 11.34
C ARG A 222 37.82 8.45 11.02
N SER A 223 38.54 8.39 9.90
CA SER A 223 39.42 7.30 9.51
C SER A 223 40.62 7.23 10.46
N THR A 224 40.94 6.05 10.97
CA THR A 224 42.26 5.74 11.50
C THR A 224 43.02 4.90 10.48
N SER A 225 44.07 5.49 9.92
CA SER A 225 45.11 4.81 9.15
C SER A 225 45.92 3.89 10.07
N VAL A 226 46.19 2.68 9.61
CA VAL A 226 47.20 1.78 10.17
C VAL A 226 48.51 2.07 9.44
N SER A 227 49.55 2.41 10.18
CA SER A 227 50.93 2.41 9.68
C SER A 227 51.60 1.14 10.18
N SER A 228 52.32 0.48 9.27
CA SER A 228 53.24 -0.63 9.46
C SER A 228 54.30 -0.39 10.54
#